data_AF-A0A7C6TYF7-F1
#
_entry.id   AF-A0A7C6TYF7-F1
#
_cell.length_a   1.000
_cell.length_b   1.000
_cell.length_c   1.000
_cell.angle_alpha   90.00
_cell.angle_beta   90.00
_cell.angle_gamma   90.00
#
_symmetry.space_group_name_H-M   'P 1'
#
loop_
_entity.id
_entity.type
_entity.pdbx_description
1 polymer ?
#
loop_
_entity_poly.entity_id
_entity_poly.type
_entity_poly.pdbx_seq_one_letter_code
_entity_poly.pdbx_strand_id
1 'polypeptide(L)' 'MAGRELRMLKGVGPARSEAFARLGILTRRQLLSFYPREYEDRTKILPISALENDKVQAFTATIIEPVTTSRIRPG' A
#
# COMPACT_ATOMS: atom_id res chain seq x y z
N MET A 1 4.34 16.32 25.85
CA MET A 1 3.90 15.93 24.49
C MET A 1 4.93 14.99 23.85
N ALA A 2 5.07 13.76 24.35
CA ALA A 2 6.11 12.84 23.89
C ALA A 2 5.51 11.73 23.01
N GLY A 3 5.18 12.05 21.76
CA GLY A 3 4.91 11.05 20.75
C GLY A 3 6.24 10.45 20.29
N ARG A 4 6.49 9.17 20.59
CA ARG A 4 7.71 8.46 20.15
C ARG A 4 7.96 8.67 18.64
N GLU A 5 9.21 8.93 18.29
CA GLU A 5 9.70 9.16 16.92
C GLU A 5 9.32 8.01 15.97
N LEU A 6 9.02 8.35 14.73
CA LEU A 6 8.56 7.40 13.71
C LEU A 6 9.64 6.39 13.29
N ARG A 7 10.92 6.78 13.33
CA ARG A 7 12.08 5.92 12.98
C ARG A 7 12.27 4.71 13.89
N MET A 8 11.70 4.74 15.10
CA MET A 8 11.70 3.57 16.00
C MET A 8 10.74 2.47 15.54
N LEU A 9 9.90 2.71 14.54
CA LEU A 9 9.01 1.67 14.02
C LEU A 9 9.78 0.73 13.08
N LYS A 10 9.73 -0.56 13.38
CA LYS A 10 10.32 -1.61 12.52
C LYS A 10 9.79 -1.45 11.09
N GLY A 11 10.69 -1.36 10.11
CA GLY A 11 10.35 -1.16 8.71
C GLY A 11 10.23 0.31 8.28
N VAL A 12 10.49 1.28 9.16
CA VAL A 12 10.61 2.71 8.84
C VAL A 12 12.07 3.15 8.96
N GLY A 13 12.84 2.94 7.88
CA GLY A 13 14.20 3.45 7.76
C GLY A 13 14.25 4.94 7.41
N PRO A 14 15.46 5.52 7.22
CA PRO A 14 15.66 6.95 6.93
C PRO A 14 14.82 7.45 5.76
N ALA A 15 14.86 6.77 4.62
CA ALA A 15 14.11 7.15 3.42
C ALA A 15 12.58 7.18 3.63
N ARG A 16 12.02 6.19 4.33
CA ARG A 16 10.58 6.17 4.64
C ARG A 16 10.22 7.25 5.66
N SER A 17 11.09 7.52 6.64
CA SER A 17 10.87 8.58 7.61
C SER A 17 10.80 9.97 6.97
N GLU A 18 11.66 10.23 5.97
CA GLU A 18 11.62 11.47 5.20
C GLU A 18 10.37 11.57 4.34
N ALA A 19 9.95 10.47 3.71
CA ALA A 19 8.68 10.43 2.97
C ALA A 19 7.47 10.74 3.88
N PHE A 20 7.43 10.19 5.08
CA PHE A 20 6.39 10.51 6.07
C PHE A 20 6.48 11.96 6.56
N ALA A 21 7.68 12.50 6.75
CA ALA A 21 7.88 13.90 7.12
C ALA A 21 7.34 14.86 6.05
N ARG A 22 7.52 14.54 4.75
CA ARG A 22 6.92 15.31 3.64
C ARG A 22 5.39 15.31 3.68
N LEU A 23 4.78 14.29 4.26
CA LEU A 23 3.33 14.19 4.50
C LEU A 23 2.91 14.83 5.85
N GLY A 24 3.82 15.46 6.58
CA GLY A 24 3.56 16.06 7.90
C GLY A 24 3.49 15.07 9.06
N ILE A 25 3.92 13.83 8.85
CA ILE A 25 3.85 12.74 9.84
C ILE A 25 5.24 12.54 10.45
N LEU A 26 5.44 13.01 11.68
CA LEU A 26 6.72 12.93 12.41
C LEU A 26 6.68 11.95 13.58
N THR A 27 5.48 11.66 14.09
CA THR A 27 5.27 10.83 15.27
C THR A 27 4.38 9.63 14.96
N ARG A 28 4.51 8.56 15.76
CA ARG A 28 3.65 7.37 15.63
C ARG A 28 2.15 7.69 15.80
N ARG A 29 1.81 8.66 16.65
CA ARG A 29 0.41 9.07 16.85
C ARG A 29 -0.18 9.70 15.59
N GLN A 30 0.58 10.56 14.93
CA GLN A 30 0.17 11.16 13.66
C GLN A 30 -0.01 10.08 12.60
N LEU A 31 0.88 9.09 12.53
CA LEU A 31 0.73 7.97 11.60
C LEU A 31 -0.56 7.16 11.88
N LEU A 32 -0.84 6.87 13.15
CA LEU A 32 -2.08 6.14 13.53
C LEU A 32 -3.35 6.94 13.24
N SER A 33 -3.28 8.26 13.25
CA SER A 33 -4.41 9.15 12.94
C SER A 33 -4.49 9.48 11.45
N PHE A 34 -3.54 9.00 10.64
CA PHE A 34 -3.51 9.19 9.20
C PHE A 34 -4.28 8.04 8.53
N TYR A 35 -5.59 8.19 8.46
CA TYR A 35 -6.47 7.20 7.88
C TYR A 35 -6.24 7.07 6.35
N PRO A 36 -6.39 5.86 5.79
CA PRO A 36 -6.44 5.66 4.34
C PRO A 36 -7.48 6.56 3.67
N ARG A 37 -7.18 7.03 2.45
CA ARG A 37 -8.15 7.79 1.64
C ARG A 37 -9.33 6.93 1.22
N GLU A 38 -9.06 5.66 0.91
CA GLU A 38 -10.03 4.66 0.52
C GLU A 38 -9.56 3.29 1.01
N TYR A 39 -10.51 2.42 1.34
CA TYR A 39 -10.26 1.03 1.71
C TYR A 39 -10.68 0.13 0.56
N GLU A 40 -9.76 -0.68 0.05
CA GLU A 40 -10.05 -1.68 -0.97
C GLU A 40 -10.54 -2.97 -0.30
N ASP A 41 -11.82 -3.34 -0.51
CA ASP A 41 -12.40 -4.57 0.01
C ASP A 41 -12.10 -5.75 -0.91
N ARG A 42 -11.11 -6.57 -0.52
CA ARG A 42 -10.71 -7.78 -1.25
C ARG A 42 -11.38 -9.06 -0.76
N THR A 43 -12.41 -8.97 0.09
CA THR A 43 -13.15 -10.16 0.56
C THR A 43 -14.08 -10.73 -0.52
N LYS A 44 -14.49 -9.90 -1.48
CA LYS A 44 -15.40 -10.28 -2.56
C LYS A 44 -14.60 -10.63 -3.80
N ILE A 45 -14.50 -11.93 -4.05
CA ILE A 45 -13.86 -12.47 -5.26
C ILE A 45 -14.95 -12.74 -6.29
N LEU A 46 -14.84 -12.10 -7.45
CA LEU A 46 -15.76 -12.26 -8.56
C LEU A 46 -15.12 -13.09 -9.68
N PRO A 47 -15.92 -13.85 -10.46
CA PRO A 47 -15.43 -14.43 -11.70
C PRO A 47 -15.12 -13.31 -12.70
N ILE A 48 -14.14 -13.55 -13.59
CA ILE A 48 -13.70 -12.56 -14.58
C ILE A 48 -14.85 -12.05 -15.47
N SER A 49 -15.86 -12.90 -15.72
CA SER A 49 -17.04 -12.55 -16.53
C SER A 49 -18.01 -11.58 -15.85
N ALA A 50 -17.90 -11.38 -14.53
CA ALA A 50 -18.77 -10.49 -13.75
C ALA A 50 -18.05 -9.19 -13.32
N LEU A 51 -16.85 -8.94 -13.85
CA LEU A 51 -16.13 -7.70 -13.60
C LEU A 51 -16.78 -6.55 -14.36
N GLU A 52 -16.75 -5.37 -13.77
CA GLU A 52 -17.26 -4.13 -14.34
C GLU A 52 -16.10 -3.19 -14.67
N ASN A 53 -16.21 -2.48 -15.80
CA ASN A 53 -15.24 -1.46 -16.15
C ASN A 53 -15.25 -0.33 -15.11
N ASP A 54 -14.07 0.26 -14.90
CA ASP A 54 -13.83 1.37 -13.99
C ASP A 54 -14.11 1.08 -12.50
N LYS A 55 -14.20 -0.20 -12.11
CA LYS A 55 -14.29 -0.63 -10.71
C LYS A 55 -13.06 -1.44 -10.29
N VAL A 56 -12.57 -1.18 -9.08
CA VAL A 56 -11.53 -2.00 -8.44
C VAL A 56 -12.20 -3.26 -7.86
N GLN A 57 -11.92 -4.42 -8.44
CA GLN A 57 -12.53 -5.70 -8.07
C GLN A 57 -11.48 -6.81 -8.06
N ALA A 58 -11.65 -7.79 -7.15
CA ALA A 58 -10.75 -8.93 -7.01
C ALA A 58 -11.28 -10.15 -7.78
N PHE A 59 -10.39 -10.88 -8.44
CA PHE A 59 -10.66 -12.17 -9.09
C PHE A 59 -9.47 -13.12 -8.94
N THR A 60 -9.66 -14.40 -9.23
CA THR A 60 -8.59 -15.42 -9.22
C THR A 60 -8.29 -15.89 -10.63
N ALA A 61 -7.01 -16.10 -10.93
CA ALA A 61 -6.55 -16.62 -12.21
C ALA A 61 -5.38 -17.60 -12.01
N THR A 62 -5.22 -18.50 -12.97
CA THR A 62 -4.07 -19.41 -13.04
C THR A 62 -3.16 -18.96 -14.16
N ILE A 63 -1.87 -18.88 -13.86
CA ILE A 63 -0.83 -18.56 -14.85
C ILE A 63 -0.54 -19.84 -15.64
N ILE A 64 -0.75 -19.79 -16.96
CA ILE A 64 -0.53 -20.93 -17.87
C ILE A 64 0.87 -20.96 -18.49
N GLU A 65 1.57 -19.83 -18.51
CA GLU A 65 2.89 -19.68 -19.12
C GLU A 65 3.87 -18.97 -18.15
N PRO A 66 5.17 -19.30 -18.19
CA PRO A 66 6.16 -18.67 -17.32
C PRO A 66 6.25 -17.16 -17.61
N VAL A 67 6.01 -16.36 -16.57
CA VAL A 67 6.06 -14.89 -16.67
C VAL A 67 7.51 -14.43 -16.66
N THR A 68 7.92 -13.70 -17.70
CA THR A 68 9.21 -12.97 -17.67
C THR A 68 9.03 -11.71 -16.84
N THR A 69 9.66 -11.68 -15.65
CA THR A 69 9.63 -10.51 -14.78
C THR A 69 10.60 -9.45 -15.31
N SER A 70 10.10 -8.35 -15.85
CA SER A 70 10.92 -7.15 -16.06
C SER A 70 10.94 -6.34 -14.76
N ARG A 71 12.13 -6.17 -14.16
CA ARG A 71 12.30 -5.17 -13.12
C ARG A 71 12.25 -3.81 -13.79
N ILE A 72 11.16 -3.07 -13.56
CA ILE A 72 11.09 -1.65 -13.91
C ILE A 72 12.26 -0.98 -13.19
N ARG A 73 13.19 -0.41 -13.96
CA ARG A 73 14.36 0.27 -13.39
C ARG A 73 13.83 1.40 -12.51
N PRO A 74 14.30 1.53 -11.26
CA PRO A 74 14.00 2.72 -10.47
C PRO A 74 14.63 3.91 -11.21
N GLY A 75 13.79 4.85 -11.66
CA GLY A 75 14.24 6.18 -12.06
C GLY A 75 14.61 7.02 -10.84
#